data_AF-A0A5P8U173-F1
#
_entry.id   AF-A0A5P8U173-F1
#
_cell.length_a   1.000
_cell.length_b   1.000
_cell.length_c   1.000
_cell.angle_alpha   90.00
_cell.angle_beta   90.00
_cell.angle_gamma   90.00
#
_symmetry.space_group_name_H-M   'P 1'
#
loop_
_entity.id
_entity.type
_entity.pdbx_description
1 polymer ?
#
loop_
_entity_poly.entity_id
_entity_poly.type
_entity_poly.pdbx_seq_one_letter_code
_entity_poly.pdbx_strand_id
1 'polypeptide(L)'
;ALTRTLKNYADKSGLLEKAKIEIIGDDFREGLTAVISVKVAEPQFEGQTKTKLGNAEVQGAVESCVAEVLHYYLEEHPKEAKLIIHKVIVAA
;
A
#
# COMPACT_ATOMS: atom_id res chain seq x y z
N ALA A 1 1.07 -3.17 4.60
CA ALA A 1 0.37 -3.60 3.36
C ALA A 1 0.97 -2.99 2.09
N LEU A 2 0.59 -1.77 1.71
CA LEU A 2 0.92 -1.14 0.41
C LEU A 2 2.38 -1.27 -0.04
N THR A 3 3.31 -0.69 0.72
CA THR A 3 4.75 -0.68 0.41
C THR A 3 5.30 -2.09 0.21
N ARG A 4 4.96 -3.02 1.12
CA ARG A 4 5.43 -4.41 1.07
C ARG A 4 4.91 -5.12 -0.18
N THR A 5 3.63 -5.01 -0.47
CA THR A 5 3.00 -5.67 -1.62
C THR A 5 3.55 -5.15 -2.95
N LEU A 6 3.67 -3.83 -3.10
CA LEU A 6 4.21 -3.23 -4.33
C LEU A 6 5.70 -3.55 -4.52
N LYS A 7 6.51 -3.47 -3.46
CA LYS A 7 7.92 -3.85 -3.51
C LYS A 7 8.10 -5.31 -3.93
N ASN A 8 7.37 -6.22 -3.28
CA ASN A 8 7.42 -7.64 -3.63
C ASN A 8 7.05 -7.92 -5.09
N TYR A 9 6.04 -7.21 -5.63
CA TYR A 9 5.66 -7.33 -7.04
C TYR A 9 6.76 -6.79 -7.97
N ALA A 10 7.34 -5.63 -7.62
CA ALA A 10 8.40 -5.00 -8.41
C ALA A 10 9.69 -5.83 -8.44
N ASP A 11 10.05 -6.46 -7.33
CA ASP A 11 11.17 -7.41 -7.22
C ASP A 11 10.92 -8.65 -8.09
N LYS A 12 9.75 -9.30 -7.95
CA LYS A 12 9.39 -10.50 -8.73
C LYS A 12 9.32 -10.25 -10.24
N SER A 13 8.93 -9.05 -10.66
CA SER A 13 8.85 -8.66 -12.07
C SER A 13 10.20 -8.25 -12.67
N GLY A 14 11.26 -8.17 -11.87
CA GLY A 14 12.60 -7.76 -12.32
C GLY A 14 12.68 -6.30 -12.79
N LEU A 15 11.70 -5.47 -12.42
CA LEU A 15 11.64 -4.07 -12.82
C LEU A 15 12.64 -3.21 -12.03
N LEU A 16 12.89 -3.55 -10.75
CA LEU A 16 13.78 -2.78 -9.87
C LEU A 16 15.26 -3.03 -10.16
N GLU A 17 15.63 -4.26 -10.52
CA GLU A 17 17.03 -4.61 -10.84
C GLU A 17 17.56 -3.80 -12.04
N LYS A 18 16.69 -3.47 -13.00
CA LYS A 18 17.05 -2.63 -14.15
C LYS A 18 17.29 -1.18 -13.76
N ALA A 19 16.60 -0.70 -12.73
CA ALA A 19 16.66 0.70 -12.30
C ALA A 19 17.84 0.98 -11.35
N LYS A 20 18.32 -0.02 -10.59
CA LYS A 20 19.35 0.15 -9.54
C LYS A 20 19.03 1.23 -8.50
N ILE A 21 17.74 1.43 -8.22
CA ILE A 21 17.24 2.43 -7.26
C ILE A 21 16.66 1.70 -6.05
N GLU A 22 16.93 2.22 -4.86
CA GLU A 22 16.28 1.78 -3.63
C GLU A 22 14.98 2.56 -3.44
N ILE A 23 13.85 1.85 -3.42
CA ILE A 23 12.53 2.47 -3.24
C ILE A 23 12.10 2.36 -1.77
N ILE A 24 11.66 3.48 -1.20
CA ILE A 24 11.15 3.59 0.16
C ILE A 24 9.63 3.80 0.18
N GLY A 25 9.05 3.79 1.39
CA GLY A 25 7.59 3.83 1.55
C GLY A 25 6.92 5.11 1.05
N ASP A 26 7.65 6.24 1.05
CA ASP A 26 7.11 7.54 0.63
C ASP A 26 6.94 7.63 -0.89
N ASP A 27 7.85 7.04 -1.67
CA ASP A 27 7.78 7.02 -3.14
C ASP A 27 6.50 6.32 -3.62
N PHE A 28 6.08 5.24 -2.94
CA PHE A 28 4.83 4.55 -3.23
C PHE A 28 3.57 5.36 -2.90
N ARG A 29 3.69 6.37 -2.03
CA ARG A 29 2.59 7.26 -1.66
C ARG A 29 2.55 8.52 -2.54
N GLU A 30 3.56 8.76 -3.37
CA GLU A 30 3.63 9.95 -4.18
C GLU A 30 2.52 9.99 -5.24
N GLY A 31 1.67 11.01 -5.14
CA GLY A 31 0.50 11.17 -6.01
C GLY A 31 -0.51 10.03 -5.87
N LEU A 32 -0.52 9.33 -4.73
CA LEU A 32 -1.56 8.38 -4.36
C LEU A 32 -2.75 9.12 -3.75
N THR A 33 -3.93 8.90 -4.30
CA THR A 33 -5.19 9.27 -3.66
C THR A 33 -5.87 7.99 -3.20
N ALA A 34 -6.16 7.88 -1.90
CA ALA A 34 -6.80 6.72 -1.32
C ALA A 34 -7.83 7.12 -0.27
N VAL A 35 -8.90 6.33 -0.19
CA VAL A 35 -9.91 6.45 0.87
C VAL A 35 -9.93 5.15 1.63
N ILE A 36 -9.76 5.22 2.95
CA ILE A 36 -9.82 4.06 3.84
C ILE A 36 -11.00 4.29 4.78
N SER A 37 -11.99 3.41 4.69
CA SER A 37 -13.18 3.42 5.55
C SER A 37 -13.31 2.07 6.24
N VAL A 38 -13.36 2.09 7.56
CA VAL A 38 -13.46 0.90 8.40
C VAL A 38 -14.70 0.98 9.27
N LYS A 39 -15.38 -0.16 9.44
CA LYS A 39 -16.48 -0.30 10.41
C LYS A 39 -15.98 -1.14 11.57
N VAL A 40 -16.04 -0.59 12.77
CA VAL A 40 -15.52 -1.19 13.99
C VAL A 40 -16.65 -1.21 15.01
N ALA A 41 -16.90 -2.36 15.64
CA ALA A 41 -18.01 -2.52 16.57
C ALA A 41 -17.81 -1.66 17.84
N GLU A 42 -16.61 -1.68 18.41
CA GLU A 42 -16.23 -0.91 19.60
C GLU A 42 -15.02 -0.01 19.28
N PRO A 43 -15.23 1.13 18.60
CA PRO A 43 -14.12 1.98 18.18
C PRO A 43 -13.53 2.72 19.38
N GLN A 44 -12.21 2.63 19.52
CA GLN A 44 -11.41 3.33 20.51
C GLN A 44 -10.69 4.48 19.83
N PHE A 45 -10.90 5.70 20.29
CA PHE A 45 -10.27 6.89 19.70
C PHE A 45 -9.39 7.62 20.71
N GLU A 46 -8.31 8.22 20.24
CA GLU A 46 -7.53 9.17 21.03
C GLU A 46 -8.30 10.50 21.16
N GLY A 47 -8.82 10.74 22.36
CA GLY A 47 -9.53 11.97 22.71
C GLY A 47 -10.91 12.12 22.05
N GLN A 48 -11.55 13.25 22.32
CA GLN A 48 -12.93 13.53 21.89
C GLN A 48 -13.04 13.83 20.38
N THR A 49 -12.01 14.43 19.79
CA THR A 49 -11.98 14.84 18.37
C THR A 49 -11.82 13.66 17.41
N LYS A 50 -11.62 12.43 17.93
CA LYS A 50 -11.50 11.19 17.15
C LYS A 50 -10.43 11.25 16.05
N THR A 51 -9.32 11.94 16.33
CA THR A 51 -8.24 12.18 15.35
C THR A 51 -7.45 10.93 15.02
N LYS A 52 -7.37 9.98 15.95
CA LYS A 52 -6.67 8.71 15.76
C LYS A 52 -7.48 7.54 16.30
N LEU A 53 -7.61 6.50 15.49
CA LEU A 53 -8.21 5.22 15.90
C LEU A 53 -7.14 4.38 16.60
N GLY A 54 -7.44 3.90 17.80
CA GLY A 54 -6.53 3.14 18.68
C GLY A 54 -6.72 1.62 18.67
N ASN A 55 -7.73 1.09 17.95
CA ASN A 55 -7.96 -0.35 17.82
C ASN A 55 -6.80 -1.04 17.09
N ALA A 56 -5.90 -1.71 17.83
CA ALA A 56 -4.76 -2.41 17.26
C ALA A 56 -5.17 -3.56 16.33
N GLU A 57 -6.30 -4.21 16.61
CA GLU A 57 -6.88 -5.28 15.80
C GLU A 57 -7.33 -4.80 14.41
N VAL A 58 -7.73 -3.53 14.30
CA VAL A 58 -8.15 -2.93 13.02
C VAL A 58 -6.97 -2.78 12.09
N GLN A 59 -5.79 -2.44 12.62
CA GLN A 59 -4.57 -2.36 11.81
C GLN A 59 -4.24 -3.69 11.15
N GLY A 60 -4.28 -4.79 11.92
CA GLY A 60 -3.99 -6.13 11.39
C GLY A 60 -5.01 -6.59 10.34
N ALA A 61 -6.29 -6.30 10.56
CA ALA A 61 -7.37 -6.62 9.62
C ALA A 61 -7.22 -5.86 8.29
N VAL A 62 -7.02 -4.53 8.36
CA VAL A 62 -6.81 -3.68 7.18
C VAL A 62 -5.53 -4.08 6.45
N GLU A 63 -4.46 -4.38 7.18
CA GLU A 63 -3.19 -4.75 6.57
C GLU A 63 -3.30 -6.05 5.75
N SER A 64 -3.96 -7.06 6.31
CA SER A 64 -4.14 -8.35 5.64
C SER A 64 -5.02 -8.21 4.39
N CYS A 65 -6.18 -7.56 4.54
CA CYS A 65 -7.12 -7.35 3.45
C CYS A 65 -6.52 -6.54 2.30
N VAL A 66 -5.87 -5.41 2.60
CA VAL A 66 -5.24 -4.58 1.56
C VAL A 66 -4.10 -5.33 0.88
N ALA A 67 -3.28 -6.09 1.62
CA ALA A 67 -2.17 -6.82 1.03
C ALA A 67 -2.64 -7.91 0.05
N GLU A 68 -3.69 -8.65 0.40
CA GLU A 68 -4.28 -9.70 -0.42
C GLU A 68 -4.95 -9.14 -1.68
N VAL A 69 -5.88 -8.19 -1.52
CA VAL A 69 -6.62 -7.63 -2.65
C VAL A 69 -5.70 -6.88 -3.60
N LEU A 70 -4.73 -6.11 -3.07
CA LEU A 70 -3.76 -5.42 -3.90
C LEU A 70 -2.85 -6.42 -4.65
N HIS A 71 -2.47 -7.54 -4.03
CA HIS A 71 -1.70 -8.56 -4.72
C HIS A 71 -2.49 -9.11 -5.92
N TYR A 72 -3.75 -9.51 -5.72
CA TYR A 72 -4.60 -9.99 -6.81
C TYR A 72 -4.78 -8.95 -7.92
N TYR A 73 -5.06 -7.69 -7.55
CA TYR A 73 -5.18 -6.61 -8.52
C TYR A 73 -3.92 -6.47 -9.39
N LEU A 74 -2.70 -6.52 -8.81
CA LEU A 74 -1.46 -6.37 -9.57
C LEU A 74 -1.18 -7.56 -10.51
N GLU A 75 -1.58 -8.77 -10.12
CA GLU A 75 -1.46 -9.98 -10.96
C GLU A 75 -2.48 -9.98 -12.11
N GLU A 76 -3.72 -9.56 -11.84
CA GLU A 76 -4.80 -9.48 -12.85
C GLU A 76 -4.62 -8.30 -13.82
N HIS A 77 -3.96 -7.22 -13.37
CA HIS A 77 -3.75 -5.99 -14.12
C HIS A 77 -2.26 -5.67 -14.35
N PRO A 78 -1.53 -6.50 -15.13
CA PRO A 78 -0.08 -6.36 -15.29
C PRO A 78 0.35 -5.08 -16.04
N LYS A 79 -0.53 -4.47 -16.83
CA LYS A 79 -0.23 -3.20 -17.53
C LYS A 79 -0.25 -2.04 -16.55
N GLU A 80 -1.30 -1.96 -15.74
CA GLU A 80 -1.50 -0.97 -14.69
C GLU A 80 -0.42 -1.12 -13.61
N ALA A 81 -0.11 -2.35 -13.20
CA ALA A 81 0.94 -2.63 -12.24
C ALA A 81 2.30 -2.09 -12.71
N LYS A 82 2.67 -2.33 -13.98
CA LYS A 82 3.90 -1.75 -14.57
C LYS A 82 3.89 -0.22 -14.56
N LEU A 83 2.77 0.41 -14.89
CA LEU A 83 2.64 1.87 -14.87
C LEU A 83 2.82 2.43 -13.46
N ILE A 84 2.21 1.78 -12.45
CA ILE A 84 2.37 2.16 -11.05
C ILE A 84 3.84 2.04 -10.64
N ILE A 85 4.50 0.90 -10.88
CA ILE A 85 5.91 0.71 -10.53
C ILE A 85 6.82 1.69 -11.26
N HIS A 86 6.58 1.96 -12.55
CA HIS A 86 7.35 2.96 -13.29
C HIS A 86 7.21 4.37 -12.70
N LYS A 87 6.00 4.77 -12.29
CA LYS A 87 5.79 6.06 -11.63
C LYS A 87 6.62 6.16 -10.35
N VAL A 88 6.65 5.09 -9.57
CA VAL A 88 7.43 5.03 -8.32
C VAL A 88 8.93 5.09 -8.60
N ILE A 89 9.42 4.41 -9.65
CA ILE A 89 10.84 4.50 -10.07
C ILE A 89 11.24 5.93 -10.48
N VAL A 90 10.31 6.71 -11.06
CA VAL A 90 10.57 8.11 -11.42
C VAL A 90 10.54 9.04 -10.20
N ALA A 91 9.78 8.68 -9.17
CA ALA A 91 9.68 9.42 -7.91
C ALA A 91 10.88 9.18 -6.97
N ALA A 92 11.44 7.97 -7.00
CA ALA A 92 12.61 7.56 -6.21
C ALA A 92 13.94 8.10 -6.78
#